data_AF-A0A7C7S552-F1
#
_entry.id   AF-A0A7C7S552-F1
#
_cell.length_a   1.000
_cell.length_b   1.000
_cell.length_c   1.000
_cell.angle_alpha   90.00
_cell.angle_beta   90.00
_cell.angle_gamma   90.00
#
_symmetry.space_group_name_H-M   'P 1'
#
loop_
_entity.id
_entity.type
_entity.pdbx_description
1 polymer ?
#
loop_
_entity_poly.entity_id
_entity_poly.type
_entity_poly.pdbx_seq_one_letter_code
_entity_poly.pdbx_strand_id
1 'polypeptide(L)'
;MSGLKKGWVNILRVLISVGALAFLFWQIGLGETLDVLRRADLRCLLAAFLLYVCSLGIRAGRWFVLLRALDPAVPFGRLLRLYFVGQFFSSFLPSQFGGDVVRALELTQDTDSSAAIGTVLLDRLTGLLVLFVMGLA
;
A
#
# COMPACT_ATOMS: atom_id res chain seq x y z
N MET A 1 -20.63 21.32 -16.89
CA MET A 1 -21.11 19.99 -17.37
C MET A 1 -20.04 18.88 -17.31
N SER A 2 -19.04 18.95 -16.40
CA SER A 2 -17.93 17.98 -16.31
C SER A 2 -18.11 16.88 -15.23
N GLY A 3 -19.09 17.04 -14.32
CA GLY A 3 -19.38 16.06 -13.26
C GLY A 3 -20.10 14.80 -13.75
N LEU A 4 -21.04 14.94 -14.70
CA LEU A 4 -21.85 13.82 -15.23
C LEU A 4 -20.99 12.78 -15.97
N LYS A 5 -19.99 13.22 -16.75
CA LYS A 5 -19.08 12.30 -17.47
C LYS A 5 -18.21 11.46 -16.51
N LYS A 6 -17.76 12.04 -15.39
CA LYS A 6 -16.96 11.31 -14.37
C LYS A 6 -17.80 10.26 -13.63
N GLY A 7 -19.07 10.57 -13.33
CA GLY A 7 -19.98 9.62 -12.69
C GLY A 7 -20.23 8.38 -13.54
N TRP A 8 -20.49 8.56 -14.83
CA TRP A 8 -20.70 7.45 -15.78
C TRP A 8 -19.48 6.56 -15.94
N VAL A 9 -18.27 7.13 -16.00
CA VAL A 9 -17.03 6.34 -16.08
C VAL A 9 -16.79 5.53 -14.81
N ASN A 10 -17.07 6.10 -13.62
CA ASN A 10 -16.95 5.36 -12.36
C ASN A 10 -17.96 4.21 -12.29
N ILE A 11 -19.21 4.43 -12.71
CA ILE A 11 -20.24 3.39 -12.76
C ILE A 11 -19.80 2.27 -13.71
N LEU A 12 -19.34 2.60 -14.91
CA LEU A 12 -18.85 1.60 -15.86
C LEU A 12 -17.66 0.81 -15.30
N ARG A 13 -16.73 1.47 -14.60
CA ARG A 13 -15.58 0.82 -13.97
C ARG A 13 -15.98 -0.13 -12.84
N VAL A 14 -16.96 0.26 -12.02
CA VAL A 14 -17.53 -0.61 -10.99
C VAL A 14 -18.25 -1.79 -11.64
N LEU A 15 -19.04 -1.56 -12.69
CA LEU A 15 -19.78 -2.60 -13.39
C LEU A 15 -18.84 -3.64 -14.02
N ILE A 16 -17.74 -3.19 -14.65
CA ILE A 16 -16.71 -4.06 -15.19
C ILE A 16 -16.02 -4.84 -14.07
N SER A 17 -15.67 -4.19 -12.96
CA SER A 17 -14.98 -4.84 -11.84
C SER A 17 -15.86 -5.90 -11.18
N VAL A 18 -17.13 -5.58 -10.92
CA VAL A 18 -18.12 -6.50 -10.34
C VAL A 18 -18.44 -7.62 -11.33
N GLY A 19 -18.59 -7.30 -12.62
CA GLY A 19 -18.83 -8.29 -13.68
C GLY A 19 -17.68 -9.28 -13.81
N ALA A 20 -16.43 -8.81 -13.77
CA ALA A 20 -15.24 -9.65 -13.79
C ALA A 20 -15.16 -10.55 -12.54
N LEU A 21 -15.43 -10.01 -11.35
CA LEU A 21 -15.50 -10.81 -10.12
C LEU A 21 -16.61 -11.86 -10.18
N ALA A 22 -17.80 -11.50 -10.65
CA ALA A 22 -18.92 -12.42 -10.81
C ALA A 22 -18.60 -13.53 -11.82
N PHE A 23 -17.96 -13.18 -12.94
CA PHE A 23 -17.49 -14.15 -13.94
C PHE A 23 -16.44 -15.10 -13.34
N LEU A 24 -15.49 -14.57 -12.56
CA LEU A 24 -14.48 -15.36 -11.87
C LEU A 24 -15.12 -16.33 -10.87
N PHE A 25 -16.06 -15.87 -10.05
CA PHE A 25 -16.77 -16.73 -9.09
C PHE A 25 -17.67 -17.76 -9.75
N TRP A 26 -18.24 -17.45 -10.92
CA TRP A 26 -18.95 -18.44 -11.72
C TRP A 26 -17.98 -19.51 -12.23
N GLN A 27 -16.84 -19.11 -12.78
CA GLN A 27 -15.86 -20.04 -13.36
C GLN A 27 -15.20 -20.95 -12.32
N ILE A 28 -14.89 -20.42 -11.13
CA ILE A 28 -14.18 -21.15 -10.06
C ILE A 28 -15.16 -21.92 -9.16
N GLY A 29 -16.40 -21.44 -9.01
CA GLY A 29 -17.36 -21.99 -8.07
C GLY A 29 -17.03 -21.64 -6.62
N LEU A 30 -18.00 -21.11 -5.89
CA LEU A 30 -17.85 -20.76 -4.47
C LEU A 30 -17.51 -21.97 -3.58
N GLY A 31 -17.94 -23.18 -4.00
CA GLY A 31 -17.67 -24.43 -3.30
C GLY A 31 -16.19 -24.81 -3.30
N GLU A 32 -15.52 -24.79 -4.46
CA GLU A 32 -14.09 -25.11 -4.54
C GLU A 32 -13.24 -24.10 -3.77
N THR A 33 -13.61 -22.82 -3.81
CA THR A 33 -12.91 -21.77 -3.05
C THR A 33 -12.97 -22.03 -1.54
N LEU A 34 -14.14 -22.41 -1.02
CA LEU A 34 -14.33 -22.73 0.40
C LEU A 34 -13.58 -24.00 0.82
N ASP A 35 -13.53 -25.01 -0.04
CA ASP A 35 -12.80 -26.25 0.25
C ASP A 35 -11.28 -26.04 0.24
N VAL A 36 -10.76 -25.20 -0.67
CA VAL A 36 -9.35 -24.77 -0.64
C VAL A 36 -9.06 -23.97 0.63
N LEU A 37 -9.95 -23.07 1.04
CA LEU A 37 -9.78 -22.29 2.27
C LEU A 37 -9.76 -23.17 3.53
N ARG A 38 -10.59 -24.22 3.56
CA ARG A 38 -10.62 -25.20 4.66
C ARG A 38 -9.40 -26.11 4.69
N ARG A 39 -8.82 -26.39 3.53
CA ARG A 39 -7.58 -27.17 3.39
C ARG A 39 -6.32 -26.32 3.48
N ALA A 40 -6.46 -25.00 3.61
CA ALA A 40 -5.33 -24.10 3.69
C ALA A 40 -4.48 -24.41 4.92
N ASP A 41 -3.18 -24.57 4.72
CA ASP A 41 -2.25 -24.81 5.81
C ASP A 41 -2.10 -23.54 6.65
N LEU A 42 -2.49 -23.62 7.91
CA LEU A 42 -2.44 -22.50 8.85
C LEU A 42 -1.00 -22.01 9.09
N ARG A 43 0.01 -22.89 8.94
CA ARG A 43 1.43 -22.54 9.02
C ARG A 43 1.85 -21.71 7.83
N CYS A 44 1.40 -22.05 6.63
CA CYS A 44 1.64 -21.24 5.43
C CYS A 44 0.98 -19.86 5.55
N LEU A 45 -0.25 -19.79 6.08
CA LEU A 45 -0.92 -18.51 6.34
C LEU A 45 -0.17 -17.67 7.38
N LEU A 46 0.27 -18.28 8.48
CA LEU A 46 1.05 -17.59 9.50
C LEU A 46 2.40 -17.11 8.95
N ALA A 47 3.08 -17.94 8.16
CA ALA A 47 4.33 -17.57 7.50
C ALA A 47 4.13 -16.40 6.53
N ALA A 48 3.08 -16.42 5.71
CA ALA A 48 2.75 -15.32 4.81
C ALA A 48 2.44 -14.02 5.57
N PHE A 49 1.70 -14.12 6.68
CA PHE A 49 1.41 -12.98 7.55
C PHE A 49 2.69 -12.40 8.17
N LEU A 50 3.56 -13.25 8.71
CA LEU A 50 4.84 -12.81 9.29
C LEU A 50 5.74 -12.18 8.23
N LEU A 51 5.84 -12.78 7.05
CA LEU A 51 6.59 -12.21 5.92
C LEU A 51 6.03 -10.84 5.51
N TYR A 52 4.71 -10.69 5.47
CA TYR A 52 4.08 -9.41 5.20
C TYR A 52 4.45 -8.38 6.26
N VAL A 53 4.29 -8.68 7.56
CA VAL A 53 4.65 -7.76 8.67
C VAL A 53 6.14 -7.39 8.63
N CYS A 54 7.02 -8.37 8.43
CA CYS A 54 8.45 -8.14 8.26
C CYS A 54 8.74 -7.21 7.07
N SER A 55 8.01 -7.37 5.96
CA SER A 55 8.15 -6.49 4.80
C SER A 55 7.78 -5.04 5.12
N LEU A 56 6.77 -4.78 5.97
CA LEU A 56 6.47 -3.43 6.44
C LEU A 56 7.63 -2.86 7.26
N GLY A 57 8.22 -3.67 8.15
CA GLY A 57 9.38 -3.26 8.93
C GLY A 57 10.58 -2.89 8.07
N ILE A 58 10.89 -3.69 7.05
CA ILE A 58 11.97 -3.42 6.09
C ILE A 58 11.70 -2.11 5.34
N ARG A 59 10.47 -1.88 4.88
CA ARG A 59 10.10 -0.64 4.17
C ARG A 59 10.19 0.59 5.08
N ALA A 60 9.77 0.47 6.33
CA ALA A 60 9.95 1.52 7.33
C ALA A 60 11.44 1.80 7.60
N GLY A 61 12.27 0.75 7.67
CA GLY A 61 13.72 0.86 7.81
C GLY A 61 14.38 1.58 6.64
N ARG A 62 13.98 1.24 5.41
CA ARG A 62 14.44 1.95 4.20
C ARG A 62 14.09 3.43 4.26
N TRP A 63 12.83 3.74 4.61
CA TRP A 63 12.38 5.13 4.72
C TRP A 63 13.09 5.88 5.85
N PHE A 64 13.40 5.21 6.96
CA PHE A 64 14.21 5.78 8.04
C PHE A 64 15.62 6.14 7.59
N VAL A 65 16.28 5.31 6.80
CA VAL A 65 17.61 5.64 6.24
C VAL A 65 17.54 6.85 5.32
N LEU A 66 16.49 6.94 4.48
CA LEU A 66 16.25 8.11 3.62
C LEU A 66 16.00 9.38 4.43
N LEU A 67 15.17 9.30 5.48
CA LEU A 67 14.85 10.45 6.32
C LEU A 67 16.05 10.89 7.15
N ARG A 68 16.85 9.97 7.71
CA ARG A 68 18.06 10.31 8.48
C ARG A 68 19.09 11.12 7.68
N ALA A 69 19.09 11.00 6.35
CA ALA A 69 19.94 11.78 5.48
C ALA A 69 19.48 13.25 5.35
N LEU A 70 18.21 13.53 5.66
CA LEU A 70 17.57 14.85 5.56
C LEU A 70 17.34 15.48 6.95
N ASP A 71 16.96 14.68 7.94
CA ASP A 71 16.73 15.09 9.32
C ASP A 71 17.03 13.95 10.31
N PRO A 72 18.07 14.06 11.16
CA PRO A 72 18.47 13.02 12.09
C PRO A 72 17.62 12.94 13.37
N ALA A 73 16.66 13.84 13.60
CA ALA A 73 15.96 13.93 14.88
C ALA A 73 14.84 12.89 15.08
N VAL A 74 14.29 12.29 14.02
CA VAL A 74 13.10 11.44 14.11
C VAL A 74 13.46 9.98 14.49
N PRO A 75 12.91 9.41 15.56
CA PRO A 75 13.24 8.05 15.99
C PRO A 75 12.54 6.97 15.13
N PHE A 76 13.21 5.84 14.90
CA PHE A 76 12.68 4.73 14.08
C PHE A 76 11.27 4.26 14.46
N GLY A 77 10.96 4.19 15.76
CA GLY A 77 9.64 3.77 16.24
C GLY A 77 8.49 4.68 15.78
N ARG A 78 8.75 5.98 15.63
CA ARG A 78 7.79 6.95 15.08
C ARG A 78 7.52 6.65 13.60
N LEU A 79 8.56 6.45 12.80
CA LEU A 79 8.40 6.11 11.37
C LEU A 79 7.71 4.76 11.18
N LEU A 80 8.03 3.77 12.01
CA LEU A 80 7.38 2.46 11.96
C LEU A 80 5.88 2.60 12.20
N ARG A 81 5.47 3.36 13.23
CA ARG A 81 4.05 3.66 13.51
C ARG A 81 3.40 4.38 12.32
N LEU A 82 4.04 5.40 11.77
CA LEU A 82 3.55 6.10 10.58
C LEU A 82 3.38 5.16 9.39
N TYR A 83 4.29 4.19 9.20
CA TYR A 83 4.18 3.21 8.12
C TYR A 83 2.96 2.30 8.28
N PHE A 84 2.66 1.84 9.51
CA PHE A 84 1.46 1.06 9.80
C PHE A 84 0.18 1.88 9.62
N VAL A 85 0.15 3.12 10.12
CA VAL A 85 -1.00 4.03 9.94
C VAL A 85 -1.23 4.32 8.46
N GLY A 86 -0.17 4.64 7.71
CA GLY A 86 -0.24 4.83 6.27
C GLY A 86 -0.75 3.58 5.55
N GLN A 87 -0.29 2.38 5.94
CA GLN A 87 -0.80 1.15 5.33
C GLN A 87 -2.27 0.89 5.63
N PHE A 88 -2.73 1.17 6.84
CA PHE A 88 -4.15 1.15 7.17
C PHE A 88 -4.93 2.09 6.26
N PHE A 89 -4.53 3.37 6.16
CA PHE A 89 -5.22 4.32 5.29
C PHE A 89 -5.15 3.94 3.80
N SER A 90 -4.05 3.37 3.32
CA SER A 90 -3.96 2.88 1.93
C SER A 90 -4.87 1.69 1.64
N SER A 91 -5.19 0.84 2.63
CA SER A 91 -6.10 -0.29 2.46
C SER A 91 -7.58 0.10 2.61
N PHE A 92 -7.88 1.08 3.46
CA PHE A 92 -9.24 1.52 3.74
C PHE A 92 -9.70 2.69 2.88
N LEU A 93 -8.79 3.55 2.42
CA LEU A 93 -9.12 4.62 1.47
C LEU A 93 -9.12 4.06 0.05
N PRO A 94 -10.16 4.34 -0.76
CA PRO A 94 -10.20 3.96 -2.17
C PRO A 94 -9.15 4.71 -3.02
N SER A 95 -8.41 5.65 -2.43
CA SER A 95 -7.30 6.35 -3.06
C SER A 95 -5.97 5.65 -2.77
N GLN A 96 -5.27 5.22 -3.82
CA GLN A 96 -3.94 4.59 -3.75
C GLN A 96 -2.88 5.43 -2.98
N PHE A 97 -3.08 6.75 -2.89
CA PHE A 97 -2.18 7.71 -2.26
C PHE A 97 -2.61 8.13 -0.85
N GLY A 98 -3.76 7.67 -0.37
CA GLY A 98 -4.35 8.16 0.89
C GLY A 98 -3.44 7.94 2.09
N GLY A 99 -2.81 6.77 2.17
CA GLY A 99 -1.86 6.47 3.25
C GLY A 99 -0.53 7.20 3.16
N ASP A 100 -0.05 7.53 1.95
CA ASP A 100 1.18 8.31 1.78
C ASP A 100 0.99 9.77 2.17
N VAL A 101 -0.18 10.33 1.85
CA VAL A 101 -0.54 11.69 2.25
C VAL A 101 -0.58 11.79 3.76
N VAL A 102 -1.22 10.83 4.45
CA VAL A 102 -1.25 10.81 5.92
C VAL A 102 0.16 10.73 6.50
N ARG A 103 1.02 9.88 5.96
CA ARG A 103 2.42 9.77 6.41
C ARG A 103 3.22 11.05 6.21
N ALA A 104 3.07 11.69 5.06
CA ALA A 104 3.76 12.95 4.76
C ALA A 104 3.27 14.08 5.69
N LEU A 105 1.94 14.19 5.86
CA LEU A 105 1.31 15.20 6.72
C LEU A 105 1.62 15.01 8.21
N GLU A 106 1.59 13.78 8.72
CA GLU A 106 1.98 13.57 10.12
C GLU A 106 3.47 13.81 10.33
N LEU A 107 4.32 13.50 9.35
CA LEU A 107 5.76 13.74 9.47
C LEU A 107 6.12 15.23 9.41
N THR A 108 5.29 16.09 8.82
CA THR A 108 5.52 17.56 8.89
C THR A 108 5.41 18.12 10.32
N GLN A 109 4.87 17.35 11.27
CA GLN A 109 4.84 17.75 12.68
C GLN A 109 6.20 17.52 13.36
N ASP A 110 7.02 16.63 12.81
CA ASP A 110 8.28 16.19 13.37
C ASP A 110 9.50 16.77 12.61
N THR A 111 9.31 17.25 11.37
CA THR A 111 10.35 17.73 10.44
C THR A 111 9.77 18.82 9.50
N ASP A 112 10.63 19.61 8.86
CA ASP A 112 10.25 20.56 7.80
C ASP A 112 9.35 19.92 6.72
N SER A 113 8.26 20.60 6.36
CA SER A 113 7.26 20.11 5.41
C SER A 113 7.86 19.68 4.06
N SER A 114 8.86 20.40 3.57
CA SER A 114 9.56 20.08 2.31
C SER A 114 10.34 18.76 2.41
N ALA A 115 10.99 18.50 3.54
CA ALA A 115 11.73 17.26 3.78
C ALA A 115 10.78 16.08 4.01
N ALA A 116 9.68 16.29 4.74
CA ALA A 116 8.66 15.26 4.96
C ALA A 116 7.97 14.80 3.65
N ILE A 117 7.55 15.74 2.79
CA ILE A 117 6.96 15.40 1.50
C ILE A 117 8.02 14.83 0.55
N GLY A 118 9.21 15.43 0.52
CA GLY A 118 10.33 15.00 -0.32
C GLY A 118 10.78 13.57 -0.03
N THR A 119 10.86 13.16 1.24
CA THR A 119 11.24 11.79 1.61
C THR A 119 10.23 10.74 1.20
N VAL A 120 8.93 11.04 1.30
CA VAL A 120 7.87 10.11 0.84
C VAL A 120 7.92 9.96 -0.67
N LEU A 121 8.13 11.06 -1.40
CA LEU A 121 8.27 11.03 -2.85
C LEU A 121 9.53 10.26 -3.29
N LEU A 122 10.65 10.49 -2.62
CA LEU A 122 11.90 9.75 -2.85
C LEU A 122 11.71 8.25 -2.59
N ASP A 123 11.10 7.86 -1.47
CA ASP A 123 10.82 6.45 -1.17
C ASP A 123 9.98 5.77 -2.27
N ARG A 124 9.02 6.51 -2.85
CA ARG A 124 8.19 6.06 -3.98
C ARG A 124 8.99 5.93 -5.27
N LEU A 125 9.79 6.93 -5.63
CA LEU A 125 10.64 6.89 -6.82
C LEU A 125 11.67 5.76 -6.73
N THR A 126 12.32 5.59 -5.58
CA THR A 126 13.25 4.48 -5.35
C THR A 126 12.55 3.13 -5.50
N GLY A 127 11.34 2.97 -4.96
CA GLY A 127 10.56 1.75 -5.15
C GLY A 127 10.22 1.47 -6.61
N LEU A 128 9.81 2.50 -7.35
CA LEU A 128 9.48 2.41 -8.77
C LEU A 128 10.70 2.05 -9.62
N LEU A 129 11.85 2.70 -9.37
CA LEU A 129 13.10 2.42 -10.08
C LEU A 129 13.56 0.98 -9.88
N VAL A 130 13.50 0.46 -8.64
CA VAL A 130 13.84 -0.95 -8.37
C VAL A 130 12.92 -1.90 -9.14
N LEU A 131 11.61 -1.61 -9.18
CA LEU A 131 10.66 -2.41 -9.96
C LEU A 131 10.97 -2.39 -11.46
N PHE A 132 11.33 -1.23 -12.02
CA PHE A 132 11.75 -1.12 -13.41
C PHE A 132 13.01 -1.93 -13.69
N VAL A 133 14.02 -1.83 -12.83
CA VAL A 133 15.27 -2.58 -12.99
C VAL A 133 15.02 -4.09 -12.91
N MET A 134 14.21 -4.55 -11.95
CA MET A 134 13.86 -5.97 -11.83
C MET A 134 13.04 -6.48 -13.01
N GLY A 135 12.18 -5.65 -13.60
CA GLY A 135 11.37 -6.03 -14.76
C GLY A 135 12.13 -6.03 -16.09
N LEU A 136 13.31 -5.39 -16.14
CA LEU A 136 14.19 -5.36 -17.32
C LEU A 136 15.28 -6.43 -17.28
N ALA A 137 15.47 -7.10 -16.13
CA ALA A 137 16.41 -8.19 -15.92
C ALA A 137 15.74 -9.55 -16.15
#